data_AF-A0A7C6EQ67-F1
#
_entry.id   AF-A0A7C6EQ67-F1
#
_cell.length_a   1.000
_cell.length_b   1.000
_cell.length_c   1.000
_cell.angle_alpha   90.00
_cell.angle_beta   90.00
_cell.angle_gamma   90.00
#
_symmetry.space_group_name_H-M   'P 1'
#
loop_
_entity.id
_entity.type
_entity.pdbx_description
1 polymer ?
#
loop_
_entity_poly.entity_id
_entity_poly.type
_entity_poly.pdbx_seq_one_letter_code
_entity_poly.pdbx_strand_id
1 'polypeptide(L)'
;AIYIHSSSNNKILRSIIASNSIGVLFSSSHNNMISDNKLTSNLFGIALRDSYDNIINNNMISGSLNAGIFLLNSSRNIIGENIFMNNSKDLVNVSS
;
A
#
# COMPACT_ATOMS: atom_id res chain seq x y z
N ALA A 1 11.13 4.37 -2.96
CA ALA A 1 10.00 4.46 -2.02
C ALA A 1 9.26 5.78 -2.19
N ILE A 2 7.97 5.84 -1.82
CA ILE A 2 7.14 7.05 -1.80
C ILE A 2 6.51 7.19 -0.41
N TYR A 3 6.56 8.40 0.16
CA TYR A 3 6.04 8.70 1.49
C TYR A 3 5.08 9.88 1.42
N ILE A 4 3.83 9.69 1.85
CA ILE A 4 2.81 10.73 1.95
C ILE A 4 2.41 10.89 3.41
N HIS A 5 2.54 12.12 3.91
CA HIS A 5 2.26 12.49 5.29
C HIS A 5 1.23 13.60 5.33
N SER A 6 0.19 13.41 6.14
CA SER A 6 -0.83 14.43 6.43
C SER A 6 -1.40 15.09 5.16
N SER A 7 -1.65 14.29 4.12
CA SER A 7 -2.08 14.78 2.82
C SER A 7 -3.22 13.95 2.24
N SER A 8 -4.01 14.59 1.38
CA SER A 8 -5.22 14.03 0.78
C SER A 8 -5.29 14.32 -0.71
N ASN A 9 -6.10 13.53 -1.42
CA ASN A 9 -6.35 13.67 -2.86
C ASN A 9 -5.10 13.47 -3.75
N ASN A 10 -4.14 12.68 -3.29
CA ASN A 10 -2.96 12.30 -4.07
C ASN A 10 -3.24 11.03 -4.88
N LYS A 11 -2.54 10.90 -6.02
CA LYS A 11 -2.60 9.72 -6.88
C LYS A 11 -1.19 9.21 -7.16
N ILE A 12 -0.95 7.94 -6.84
CA ILE A 12 0.26 7.20 -7.22
C ILE A 12 -0.16 6.21 -8.31
N LEU A 13 0.25 6.49 -9.54
CA LEU A 13 -0.20 5.76 -10.72
C LEU A 13 0.99 5.23 -11.52
N ARG A 14 0.86 4.01 -12.07
CA ARG A 14 1.75 3.48 -13.13
C ARG A 14 3.24 3.57 -12.80
N SER A 15 3.61 3.31 -11.54
CA SER A 15 4.98 3.36 -11.05
C SER A 15 5.56 1.97 -10.82
N ILE A 16 6.87 1.85 -10.94
CA ILE A 16 7.64 0.65 -10.55
C ILE A 16 8.37 0.95 -9.25
N ILE A 17 8.08 0.21 -8.18
CA ILE A 17 8.58 0.47 -6.83
C ILE A 17 9.22 -0.82 -6.29
N ALA A 18 10.54 -0.88 -6.28
CA ALA A 18 11.27 -2.11 -5.97
C ALA A 18 12.34 -1.96 -4.90
N SER A 19 12.58 -3.05 -4.16
CA SER A 19 13.75 -3.20 -3.26
C SER A 19 13.85 -2.16 -2.14
N ASN A 20 12.73 -1.80 -1.51
CA ASN A 20 12.69 -0.87 -0.36
C ASN A 20 12.25 -1.59 0.92
N SER A 21 12.51 -1.00 2.09
CA SER A 21 11.88 -1.45 3.33
C SER A 21 10.36 -1.20 3.32
N ILE A 22 9.92 -0.05 2.84
CA ILE A 22 8.51 0.22 2.57
C ILE A 22 8.43 0.79 1.15
N GLY A 23 7.62 0.20 0.27
CA GLY A 23 7.43 0.69 -1.09
C GLY A 23 6.68 2.03 -1.10
N VAL A 24 5.45 2.02 -0.58
CA VAL A 24 4.60 3.21 -0.38
C VAL A 24 4.14 3.29 1.06
N LEU A 25 4.27 4.45 1.70
CA LEU A 25 3.70 4.72 3.03
C LEU A 25 2.73 5.89 2.98
N PHE A 26 1.52 5.68 3.49
CA PHE A 26 0.57 6.73 3.87
C PHE A 26 0.50 6.82 5.39
N SER A 27 0.76 8.01 5.94
CA SER A 27 0.65 8.30 7.37
C SER A 27 -0.32 9.46 7.55
N SER A 28 -1.40 9.25 8.31
CA SER A 28 -2.44 10.27 8.54
C SER A 28 -2.94 10.89 7.23
N SER A 29 -3.07 10.07 6.19
CA SER A 29 -3.32 10.50 4.81
C SER A 29 -4.58 9.84 4.29
N HIS A 30 -5.53 10.65 3.85
CA HIS A 30 -6.90 10.21 3.58
C HIS A 30 -7.30 10.49 2.13
N ASN A 31 -8.26 9.75 1.57
CA ASN A 31 -8.79 10.04 0.23
C ASN A 31 -7.71 10.03 -0.87
N ASN A 32 -6.76 9.11 -0.80
CA ASN A 32 -5.72 8.94 -1.82
C ASN A 32 -5.94 7.67 -2.65
N MET A 33 -5.27 7.59 -3.79
CA MET A 33 -5.36 6.45 -4.70
C MET A 33 -3.99 5.90 -5.05
N ILE A 34 -3.83 4.58 -4.96
CA ILE A 34 -2.68 3.82 -5.46
C ILE A 34 -3.22 2.85 -6.51
N SER A 35 -2.96 3.13 -7.80
CA SER A 35 -3.48 2.31 -8.92
C SER A 35 -2.44 1.97 -9.96
N ASP A 36 -2.54 0.78 -10.55
CA ASP A 36 -1.75 0.35 -11.71
C ASP A 36 -0.23 0.33 -11.46
N ASN A 37 0.21 0.14 -10.21
CA ASN A 37 1.62 0.10 -9.86
C ASN A 37 2.17 -1.32 -9.79
N LYS A 38 3.46 -1.46 -10.04
CA LYS A 38 4.23 -2.69 -9.83
C LYS A 38 5.13 -2.52 -8.61
N LEU A 39 4.81 -3.20 -7.51
CA LEU A 39 5.59 -3.19 -6.28
C LEU A 39 6.28 -4.54 -6.09
N THR A 40 7.62 -4.58 -6.11
CA THR A 40 8.37 -5.86 -6.09
C THR A 40 9.50 -5.88 -5.06
N SER A 41 9.62 -6.96 -4.29
CA SER A 41 10.73 -7.18 -3.37
C SER A 41 10.88 -6.08 -2.31
N ASN A 42 9.76 -5.53 -1.81
CA ASN A 42 9.78 -4.59 -0.69
C ASN A 42 9.52 -5.34 0.63
N LEU A 43 10.07 -4.93 1.78
CA LEU A 43 9.70 -5.60 3.04
C LEU A 43 8.20 -5.43 3.32
N PHE A 44 7.68 -4.22 3.17
CA PHE A 44 6.26 -3.93 3.00
C PHE A 44 6.01 -3.32 1.62
N GLY A 45 5.07 -3.86 0.84
CA GLY A 45 4.69 -3.27 -0.44
C GLY A 45 4.05 -1.89 -0.27
N ILE A 46 2.86 -1.87 0.33
CA ILE A 46 2.11 -0.67 0.68
C ILE A 46 1.79 -0.71 2.17
N ALA A 47 2.06 0.37 2.89
CA ALA A 47 1.71 0.52 4.30
C ALA A 47 0.82 1.75 4.50
N LEU A 48 -0.29 1.58 5.20
CA LEU A 48 -1.17 2.66 5.66
C LEU A 48 -1.16 2.67 7.18
N ARG A 49 -0.94 3.85 7.74
CA ARG A 49 -1.01 4.10 9.18
C ARG A 49 -1.94 5.27 9.44
N ASP A 50 -2.92 5.06 10.33
CA ASP A 50 -3.89 6.08 10.74
C ASP A 50 -4.51 6.78 9.51
N SER A 51 -4.81 6.01 8.45
CA SER A 51 -5.13 6.51 7.11
C SER A 51 -6.44 5.89 6.61
N TYR A 52 -7.40 6.71 6.19
CA TYR A 52 -8.77 6.28 5.93
C TYR A 52 -9.21 6.63 4.51
N ASP A 53 -10.24 5.95 4.03
CA ASP A 53 -10.94 6.31 2.81
C ASP A 53 -10.01 6.35 1.56
N ASN A 54 -8.97 5.51 1.54
CA ASN A 54 -8.06 5.38 0.39
C ASN A 54 -8.47 4.20 -0.51
N ILE A 55 -8.08 4.28 -1.78
CA ILE A 55 -8.31 3.24 -2.78
C ILE A 55 -6.96 2.66 -3.20
N ILE A 56 -6.81 1.34 -3.05
CA ILE A 56 -5.64 0.59 -3.50
C ILE A 56 -6.16 -0.47 -4.48
N ASN A 57 -5.97 -0.25 -5.78
CA ASN A 57 -6.52 -1.13 -6.81
C ASN A 57 -5.59 -1.39 -7.99
N ASN A 58 -5.79 -2.48 -8.72
CA ASN A 58 -5.03 -2.80 -9.94
C ASN A 58 -3.50 -2.79 -9.77
N ASN A 59 -2.98 -3.02 -8.57
CA ASN A 59 -1.54 -3.10 -8.34
C ASN A 59 -1.07 -4.56 -8.41
N MET A 60 0.12 -4.75 -8.97
CA MET A 60 0.85 -6.02 -8.89
C MET A 60 1.86 -5.92 -7.77
N ILE A 61 1.62 -6.64 -6.67
CA ILE A 61 2.44 -6.62 -5.46
C ILE A 61 3.08 -7.99 -5.27
N SER A 62 4.41 -8.06 -5.35
CA SER A 62 5.11 -9.34 -5.27
C SER A 62 6.41 -9.33 -4.49
N GLY A 63 6.78 -10.50 -3.95
CA GLY A 63 8.05 -10.69 -3.25
C GLY A 63 8.14 -9.92 -1.93
N SER A 64 7.02 -9.52 -1.32
CA SER A 64 7.05 -8.73 -0.10
C SER A 64 7.37 -9.60 1.12
N LEU A 65 8.44 -9.26 1.85
CA LEU A 65 8.98 -10.15 2.89
C LEU A 65 8.15 -10.16 4.19
N ASN A 66 7.42 -9.08 4.51
CA ASN A 66 6.49 -9.04 5.64
C ASN A 66 5.03 -9.05 5.18
N ALA A 67 4.62 -8.07 4.38
CA ALA A 67 3.27 -7.99 3.85
C ALA A 67 3.22 -7.22 2.52
N GLY A 68 2.37 -7.66 1.61
CA GLY A 68 2.05 -6.92 0.38
C GLY A 68 1.38 -5.59 0.70
N ILE A 69 0.29 -5.63 1.47
CA ILE A 69 -0.37 -4.46 2.05
C ILE A 69 -0.47 -4.62 3.56
N PHE A 70 -0.09 -3.59 4.31
CA PHE A 70 -0.20 -3.52 5.75
C PHE A 70 -1.03 -2.30 6.16
N LEU A 71 -2.12 -2.53 6.91
CA LEU A 71 -2.99 -1.49 7.45
C LEU A 71 -2.84 -1.48 8.98
N LEU A 72 -2.52 -0.31 9.53
CA LEU A 72 -2.53 -0.07 10.97
C LEU A 72 -3.51 1.06 11.27
N ASN A 73 -4.55 0.77 12.03
CA ASN A 73 -5.60 1.73 12.42
C ASN A 73 -6.16 2.51 11.22
N SER A 74 -6.33 1.82 10.09
CA SER A 74 -6.59 2.41 8.77
C SER A 74 -7.88 1.82 8.21
N SER A 75 -9.02 2.32 8.69
CA SER A 75 -10.36 1.83 8.33
C SER A 75 -10.89 2.47 7.03
N ARG A 76 -11.97 1.89 6.49
CA ARG A 76 -12.68 2.37 5.27
C ARG A 76 -11.81 2.49 4.02
N ASN A 77 -10.72 1.72 3.92
CA ASN A 77 -9.95 1.64 2.69
C ASN A 77 -10.54 0.57 1.75
N ILE A 78 -10.57 0.87 0.46
CA ILE A 78 -10.99 -0.07 -0.57
C ILE A 78 -9.75 -0.73 -1.15
N ILE A 79 -9.66 -2.05 -1.01
CA ILE A 79 -8.58 -2.86 -1.56
C ILE A 79 -9.20 -3.88 -2.49
N GLY A 80 -9.06 -3.67 -3.79
CA GLY A 80 -9.70 -4.52 -4.81
C GLY A 80 -8.82 -4.67 -6.04
N GLU A 81 -9.00 -5.75 -6.80
CA GLU A 81 -8.32 -5.92 -8.10
C GLU A 81 -6.77 -5.92 -8.03
N ASN A 82 -6.18 -6.15 -6.87
CA ASN A 82 -4.73 -6.28 -6.74
C ASN A 82 -4.31 -7.73 -6.97
N ILE A 83 -3.18 -7.91 -7.65
CA ILE A 83 -2.57 -9.22 -7.88
C ILE A 83 -1.42 -9.38 -6.90
N PHE A 84 -1.51 -10.38 -6.04
CA PHE A 84 -0.47 -10.72 -5.07
C PHE A 84 0.28 -11.98 -5.51
N MET A 85 1.61 -11.94 -5.47
CA MET A 85 2.44 -13.10 -5.82
C MET A 85 3.65 -13.20 -4.89
N ASN A 86 3.87 -14.37 -4.28
CA ASN A 86 5.08 -14.65 -3.48
C ASN A 86 5.34 -13.61 -2.37
N ASN A 87 4.29 -13.06 -1.76
CA ASN A 87 4.43 -12.25 -0.55
C ASN A 87 4.34 -13.19 0.67
N SER A 88 5.00 -12.84 1.78
CA SER A 88 4.85 -13.59 3.04
C SER A 88 3.40 -13.56 3.53
N LYS A 89 2.75 -12.40 3.38
CA LYS A 89 1.32 -12.18 3.59
C LYS A 89 0.82 -11.20 2.53
N ASP A 90 -0.36 -11.44 1.97
CA ASP A 90 -0.89 -10.54 0.93
C ASP A 90 -1.43 -9.25 1.54
N LEU A 91 -2.33 -9.39 2.51
CA LEU A 91 -2.95 -8.28 3.23
C LEU A 91 -2.93 -8.57 4.74
N VAL A 92 -2.47 -7.59 5.52
CA VAL A 92 -2.53 -7.58 6.98
C VAL A 92 -3.28 -6.34 7.43
N ASN A 93 -4.32 -6.52 8.24
CA ASN A 93 -5.08 -5.43 8.83
C ASN A 93 -5.03 -5.54 10.36
N VAL A 94 -4.47 -4.53 11.00
CA VAL A 94 -4.40 -4.38 12.45
C VAL A 94 -5.23 -3.15 12.81
N SER A 95 -6.33 -3.40 13.53
CA SER A 95 -7.16 -2.35 14.11
C SER A 95 -7.08 -2.46 15.63
N SER A 96 -7.08 -1.31 16.30
CA SER A 96 -7.39 -1.19 17.73
C SER A 96 -8.87 -1.42 18.00
#